data_AF-A0A2H0SVR0-F1
#
_entry.id   AF-A0A2H0SVR0-F1
#
_cell.length_a   1.000
_cell.length_b   1.000
_cell.length_c   1.000
_cell.angle_alpha   90.00
_cell.angle_beta   90.00
_cell.angle_gamma   90.00
#
_symmetry.space_group_name_H-M   'P 1'
#
loop_
_entity.id
_entity.type
_entity.pdbx_description
1 polymer ?
#
loop_
_entity_poly.entity_id
_entity_poly.type
_entity_poly.pdbx_seq_one_letter_code
_entity_poly.pdbx_strand_id
1 'polypeptide(L)'
;MNLTDLITPYLTNIGQRYGCVVDASLCSFDKTLTPLSTAFIIASIAFFTISSYFFVKRFHHKIRDIFILLAGIVIFELFTAPLWNSLHLGKFGYIYIDLSWVLTIAWAAAFMASIMTIDRLLGKQKLRVKYFAYLAPMLIFTIAGEMILTSIGVRTYAPEVISTSLGWFFTIPVEVFYYAPVFSALVIAFFLFWKEVANGRPFVPTKRRFSLQNFIVFFVGIVAYELLVEPLALNQHFPAWSYVYLDISIIRILVWMLIIWLSTWTLDFLVHSVNYFWRFILYISLSSLILYQVESWMITNQYRVYSESVVQNFTGFVTPFSGIPIEIAIAIPLYLMIVLSFVAFWRMTLDNNL
;
A
#
# COMPACT_ATOMS: atom_id res chain seq x y z
N MET A 1 -11.55 41.93 -7.74
CA MET A 1 -12.11 40.60 -8.04
C MET A 1 -12.06 39.83 -6.73
N ASN A 2 -13.22 39.57 -6.10
CA ASN A 2 -13.23 38.94 -4.78
C ASN A 2 -12.91 37.45 -4.90
N LEU A 3 -12.19 36.90 -3.91
CA LEU A 3 -11.81 35.48 -3.86
C LEU A 3 -13.05 34.56 -3.96
N THR A 4 -14.19 35.02 -3.45
CA THR A 4 -15.49 34.34 -3.55
C THR A 4 -15.98 34.19 -4.99
N ASP A 5 -15.71 35.16 -5.87
CA ASP A 5 -16.18 35.12 -7.27
C ASP A 5 -15.34 34.17 -8.14
N LEU A 6 -14.11 33.85 -7.70
CA LEU A 6 -13.24 32.84 -8.31
C LEU A 6 -13.56 31.40 -7.85
N ILE A 7 -14.05 31.23 -6.61
CA ILE A 7 -14.25 29.91 -6.00
C ILE A 7 -15.64 29.35 -6.30
N THR A 8 -16.67 30.19 -6.35
CA THR A 8 -18.07 29.75 -6.50
C THR A 8 -18.37 28.98 -7.81
N PRO A 9 -17.90 29.41 -9.00
CA PRO A 9 -18.08 28.63 -10.23
C PRO A 9 -17.22 27.36 -10.26
N TYR A 10 -16.12 27.30 -9.49
CA TYR A 10 -15.27 26.11 -9.38
C TYR A 10 -15.95 25.03 -8.52
N LEU A 11 -16.57 25.41 -7.41
CA LEU A 11 -17.30 24.48 -6.53
C LEU A 11 -18.59 23.93 -7.18
N THR A 12 -19.29 24.74 -7.96
CA THR A 12 -20.50 24.30 -8.68
C THR A 12 -20.18 23.40 -9.89
N ASN A 13 -19.07 23.64 -10.60
CA ASN A 13 -18.62 22.73 -11.66
C ASN A 13 -18.04 21.41 -11.11
N ILE A 14 -17.31 21.43 -10.00
CA ILE A 14 -16.80 20.20 -9.37
C ILE A 14 -17.96 19.32 -8.89
N GLY A 15 -19.01 19.91 -8.29
CA GLY A 15 -20.21 19.17 -7.89
C GLY A 15 -20.99 18.51 -9.04
N GLN A 16 -20.97 19.10 -10.25
CA GLN A 16 -21.63 18.53 -11.43
C GLN A 16 -20.75 17.58 -12.26
N ARG A 17 -19.41 17.71 -12.20
CA ARG A 17 -18.48 16.85 -12.96
C ARG A 17 -18.06 15.57 -12.24
N TYR A 18 -18.17 15.52 -10.91
CA TYR A 18 -17.69 14.41 -10.09
C TYR A 18 -18.81 13.61 -9.40
N GLY A 19 -20.06 13.75 -9.84
CA GLY A 19 -21.16 12.87 -9.39
C GLY A 19 -21.57 12.98 -7.92
N CYS A 20 -20.90 13.81 -7.12
CA CYS A 20 -21.40 14.22 -5.80
C CYS A 20 -22.45 15.32 -5.97
N VAL A 21 -23.57 14.94 -6.58
CA VAL A 21 -24.83 15.68 -6.38
C VAL A 21 -25.10 15.65 -4.88
N VAL A 22 -25.32 16.84 -4.34
CA VAL A 22 -25.96 17.34 -3.10
C VAL A 22 -26.83 16.40 -2.24
N ASP A 23 -27.03 15.13 -2.61
CA ASP A 23 -27.53 14.09 -1.73
C ASP A 23 -26.40 13.55 -0.85
N ALA A 24 -26.39 13.97 0.42
CA ALA A 24 -25.54 13.43 1.48
C ALA A 24 -25.70 11.90 1.71
N SER A 25 -26.55 11.23 0.94
CA SER A 25 -26.77 9.78 0.92
C SER A 25 -25.78 9.01 0.05
N LEU A 26 -25.08 9.65 -0.91
CA LEU A 26 -24.06 8.98 -1.73
C LEU A 26 -22.66 8.93 -1.08
N CYS A 27 -22.40 9.79 -0.08
CA CYS A 27 -21.19 9.72 0.77
C CYS A 27 -21.41 8.93 2.07
N SER A 28 -22.32 7.96 2.05
CA SER A 28 -22.70 7.18 3.23
C SER A 28 -22.11 5.78 3.14
N PHE A 29 -20.95 5.55 3.74
CA PHE A 29 -20.47 4.21 4.08
C PHE A 29 -21.61 3.41 4.75
N ASP A 30 -21.68 2.11 4.49
CA ASP A 30 -22.77 1.30 5.02
C ASP A 30 -22.66 1.16 6.55
N LYS A 31 -23.63 1.79 7.24
CA LYS A 31 -23.72 1.88 8.70
C LYS A 31 -24.52 0.73 9.30
N THR A 32 -25.07 -0.15 8.48
CA THR A 32 -25.79 -1.31 8.97
C THR A 32 -24.82 -2.25 9.67
N LEU A 33 -25.31 -2.98 10.67
CA LEU A 33 -24.54 -3.96 11.41
C LEU A 33 -25.33 -5.26 11.37
N THR A 34 -24.72 -6.33 10.90
CA THR A 34 -25.35 -7.66 10.81
C THR A 34 -24.86 -8.54 11.96
N PRO A 35 -25.59 -9.62 12.32
CA PRO A 35 -25.11 -10.56 13.32
C PRO A 35 -23.76 -11.20 12.96
N LEU A 36 -23.55 -11.51 11.67
CA LEU A 36 -22.29 -12.08 11.18
C LEU A 36 -21.15 -11.06 11.24
N SER A 37 -21.37 -9.81 10.84
CA SER A 37 -20.33 -8.78 10.95
C SER A 37 -19.99 -8.45 12.41
N THR A 38 -20.98 -8.48 13.31
CA THR A 38 -20.76 -8.33 14.76
C THR A 38 -19.87 -9.46 15.30
N ALA A 39 -20.18 -10.71 14.95
CA ALA A 39 -19.36 -11.85 15.33
C ALA A 39 -17.92 -11.73 14.78
N PHE A 40 -17.78 -11.29 13.52
CA PHE A 40 -16.47 -11.03 12.91
C PHE A 40 -15.68 -9.94 13.63
N ILE A 41 -16.31 -8.82 14.02
CA ILE A 41 -15.65 -7.75 14.79
C ILE A 41 -15.13 -8.29 16.13
N ILE A 42 -15.98 -9.00 16.89
CA ILE A 42 -15.59 -9.59 18.18
C ILE A 42 -14.43 -10.57 17.99
N ALA A 43 -14.51 -11.44 16.98
CA ALA A 43 -13.46 -12.40 16.66
C ALA A 43 -12.14 -11.70 16.28
N SER A 44 -12.20 -10.62 15.50
CA SER A 44 -11.03 -9.83 15.09
C SER A 44 -10.34 -9.18 16.27
N ILE A 45 -11.10 -8.56 17.18
CA ILE A 45 -10.57 -7.96 18.41
C ILE A 45 -9.93 -9.02 19.31
N ALA A 46 -10.60 -10.16 19.50
CA ALA A 46 -10.07 -11.26 20.31
C ALA A 46 -8.79 -11.82 19.70
N PHE A 47 -8.79 -12.09 18.38
CA PHE A 47 -7.64 -12.62 17.65
C PHE A 47 -6.45 -11.65 17.70
N PHE A 48 -6.68 -10.35 17.52
CA PHE A 48 -5.65 -9.32 17.65
C PHE A 48 -5.09 -9.24 19.08
N THR A 49 -5.95 -9.28 20.10
CA THR A 49 -5.54 -9.21 21.50
C THR A 49 -4.66 -10.42 21.88
N ILE A 50 -5.09 -11.62 21.51
CA ILE A 50 -4.36 -12.86 21.77
C ILE A 50 -3.01 -12.84 21.03
N SER A 51 -3.02 -12.52 19.73
CA SER A 51 -1.80 -12.47 18.91
C SER A 51 -0.82 -11.43 19.45
N SER A 52 -1.29 -10.23 19.78
CA SER A 52 -0.45 -9.16 20.37
C SER A 52 0.17 -9.57 21.70
N TYR A 53 -0.61 -10.20 22.58
CA TYR A 53 -0.12 -10.69 23.87
C TYR A 53 1.02 -11.69 23.69
N PHE A 54 0.86 -12.68 22.81
CA PHE A 54 1.91 -13.64 22.53
C PHE A 54 3.10 -13.01 21.79
N PHE A 55 2.86 -12.10 20.85
CA PHE A 55 3.90 -11.39 20.10
C PHE A 55 4.86 -10.66 21.03
N VAL A 56 4.32 -9.91 22.00
CA VAL A 56 5.11 -9.17 22.99
C VAL A 56 5.72 -10.11 24.03
N LYS A 57 4.90 -10.93 24.69
CA LYS A 57 5.35 -11.69 25.88
C LYS A 57 6.21 -12.90 25.54
N ARG A 58 5.91 -13.62 24.46
CA ARG A 58 6.55 -14.91 24.14
C ARG A 58 7.74 -14.75 23.19
N PHE A 59 7.68 -13.77 22.29
CA PHE A 59 8.70 -13.57 21.25
C PHE A 59 9.56 -12.32 21.48
N HIS A 60 9.39 -11.67 22.64
CA HIS A 60 10.19 -10.51 23.07
C HIS A 60 10.20 -9.33 22.10
N HIS A 61 9.16 -9.22 21.26
CA HIS A 61 8.95 -8.02 20.48
C HIS A 61 8.48 -6.87 21.36
N LYS A 62 8.74 -5.65 20.91
CA LYS A 62 8.31 -4.43 21.61
C LYS A 62 6.92 -4.04 21.13
N ILE A 63 6.13 -3.36 21.98
CA ILE A 63 4.85 -2.77 21.58
C ILE A 63 4.99 -1.87 20.34
N ARG A 64 6.11 -1.15 20.23
CA ARG A 64 6.46 -0.35 19.05
C ARG A 64 6.45 -1.16 17.75
N ASP A 65 6.86 -2.43 17.78
CA ASP A 65 6.88 -3.28 16.59
C ASP A 65 5.45 -3.54 16.06
N ILE A 66 4.46 -3.63 16.95
CA ILE A 66 3.05 -3.72 16.58
C ILE A 66 2.59 -2.44 15.87
N PHE A 67 2.98 -1.26 16.39
CA PHE A 67 2.65 0.01 15.75
C PHE A 67 3.31 0.17 14.37
N ILE A 68 4.55 -0.30 14.20
CA ILE A 68 5.21 -0.32 12.88
C ILE A 68 4.42 -1.21 11.91
N LEU A 69 4.02 -2.42 12.33
CA LEU A 69 3.24 -3.31 11.50
C LEU A 69 1.88 -2.71 11.11
N LEU A 70 1.15 -2.15 12.09
CA LEU A 70 -0.11 -1.46 11.86
C LEU A 70 0.06 -0.29 10.89
N ALA A 71 1.11 0.53 11.03
CA ALA A 71 1.37 1.62 10.11
C ALA A 71 1.56 1.11 8.68
N GLY A 72 2.32 0.03 8.47
CA GLY A 72 2.50 -0.57 7.14
C GLY A 72 1.18 -1.05 6.53
N ILE A 73 0.32 -1.68 7.33
CA ILE A 73 -1.00 -2.14 6.89
C ILE A 73 -1.93 -0.97 6.59
N VAL A 74 -1.99 0.06 7.45
CA VAL A 74 -2.84 1.24 7.23
C VAL A 74 -2.42 2.00 5.97
N ILE A 75 -1.11 2.23 5.78
CA ILE A 75 -0.60 2.91 4.58
C ILE A 75 -1.03 2.14 3.33
N PHE A 76 -0.92 0.81 3.38
CA PHE A 76 -1.36 -0.03 2.30
C PHE A 76 -2.86 0.06 2.07
N GLU A 77 -3.68 -0.19 3.10
CA GLU A 77 -5.13 -0.23 2.99
C GLU A 77 -5.70 1.12 2.54
N LEU A 78 -5.09 2.24 2.93
CA LEU A 78 -5.48 3.56 2.46
C LEU A 78 -5.31 3.70 0.94
N PHE A 79 -4.19 3.19 0.40
CA PHE A 79 -3.89 3.25 -1.03
C PHE A 79 -4.80 2.35 -1.85
N THR A 80 -5.14 1.18 -1.30
CA THR A 80 -5.90 0.15 -1.97
C THR A 80 -7.39 0.21 -1.63
N ALA A 81 -7.82 1.16 -0.80
CA ALA A 81 -9.21 1.35 -0.41
C ALA A 81 -10.17 1.37 -1.62
N PRO A 82 -9.86 2.01 -2.76
CA PRO A 82 -10.79 2.02 -3.90
C PRO A 82 -10.95 0.67 -4.61
N LEU A 83 -10.16 -0.36 -4.28
CA LEU A 83 -10.28 -1.70 -4.88
C LEU A 83 -11.42 -2.53 -4.28
N TRP A 84 -11.97 -2.10 -3.14
CA TRP A 84 -12.97 -2.86 -2.41
C TRP A 84 -13.96 -1.94 -1.71
N ASN A 85 -15.16 -2.45 -1.49
CA ASN A 85 -16.15 -1.80 -0.65
C ASN A 85 -16.27 -2.58 0.65
N SER A 86 -16.09 -1.87 1.77
CA SER A 86 -16.28 -2.43 3.11
C SER A 86 -17.71 -2.15 3.55
N LEU A 87 -18.46 -3.19 3.90
CA LEU A 87 -19.89 -3.12 4.19
C LEU A 87 -20.23 -3.70 5.56
N HIS A 88 -21.39 -3.32 6.08
CA HIS A 88 -21.98 -3.90 7.28
C HIS A 88 -21.15 -3.86 8.59
N LEU A 89 -20.10 -3.04 8.69
CA LEU A 89 -19.24 -2.96 9.88
C LEU A 89 -19.77 -2.00 10.98
N GLY A 90 -20.92 -1.37 10.73
CA GLY A 90 -21.48 -0.35 11.60
C GLY A 90 -20.72 0.97 11.57
N LYS A 91 -21.32 2.03 12.14
CA LYS A 91 -20.78 3.40 12.11
C LYS A 91 -19.34 3.53 12.63
N PHE A 92 -18.99 2.68 13.60
CA PHE A 92 -17.70 2.75 14.27
C PHE A 92 -16.62 1.93 13.57
N GLY A 93 -16.94 1.09 12.59
CA GLY A 93 -15.98 0.19 11.96
C GLY A 93 -14.98 0.85 11.00
N TYR A 94 -15.22 2.10 10.59
CA TYR A 94 -14.49 2.77 9.52
C TYR A 94 -13.55 3.85 10.07
N ILE A 95 -12.37 3.97 9.46
CA ILE A 95 -11.41 5.07 9.65
C ILE A 95 -11.64 6.15 8.58
N TYR A 96 -11.74 5.73 7.31
CA TYR A 96 -11.86 6.63 6.16
C TYR A 96 -12.53 5.91 4.99
N ILE A 97 -13.75 6.30 4.63
CA ILE A 97 -14.56 5.67 3.56
C ILE A 97 -14.59 4.14 3.76
N ASP A 98 -13.90 3.37 2.92
CA ASP A 98 -13.83 1.90 2.97
C ASP A 98 -12.67 1.32 3.82
N LEU A 99 -11.79 2.19 4.32
CA LEU A 99 -10.74 1.81 5.26
C LEU A 99 -11.37 1.49 6.62
N SER A 100 -11.20 0.27 7.10
CA SER A 100 -11.74 -0.19 8.39
C SER A 100 -10.65 -0.57 9.38
N TRP A 101 -10.69 -0.01 10.60
CA TRP A 101 -9.75 -0.42 11.65
C TRP A 101 -9.98 -1.87 12.08
N VAL A 102 -11.19 -2.41 11.92
CA VAL A 102 -11.51 -3.82 12.24
C VAL A 102 -10.72 -4.74 11.31
N LEU A 103 -10.73 -4.45 10.01
CA LEU A 103 -9.94 -5.17 9.02
C LEU A 103 -8.44 -4.97 9.26
N THR A 104 -8.01 -3.73 9.52
CA THR A 104 -6.61 -3.42 9.84
C THR A 104 -6.09 -4.28 11.00
N ILE A 105 -6.83 -4.39 12.11
CA ILE A 105 -6.39 -5.21 13.25
C ILE A 105 -6.48 -6.71 12.97
N ALA A 106 -7.45 -7.16 12.17
CA ALA A 106 -7.55 -8.57 11.75
C ALA A 106 -6.33 -8.97 10.92
N TRP A 107 -5.94 -8.15 9.95
CA TRP A 107 -4.74 -8.36 9.15
C TRP A 107 -3.48 -8.27 10.00
N ALA A 108 -3.36 -7.29 10.90
CA ALA A 108 -2.22 -7.18 11.80
C ALA A 108 -2.05 -8.42 12.66
N ALA A 109 -3.15 -8.99 13.15
CA ALA A 109 -3.15 -10.25 13.89
C ALA A 109 -2.65 -11.42 13.03
N ALA A 110 -3.08 -11.52 11.78
CA ALA A 110 -2.60 -12.53 10.83
C ALA A 110 -1.10 -12.39 10.55
N PHE A 111 -0.61 -11.17 10.31
CA PHE A 111 0.84 -10.89 10.14
C PHE A 111 1.64 -11.26 11.39
N MET A 112 1.19 -10.89 12.59
CA MET A 112 1.84 -11.28 13.84
C MET A 112 1.86 -12.80 14.00
N ALA A 113 0.75 -13.48 13.75
CA ALA A 113 0.66 -14.94 13.83
C ALA A 113 1.60 -15.63 12.84
N SER A 114 1.68 -15.14 11.60
CA SER A 114 2.64 -15.60 10.59
C SER A 114 4.09 -15.44 11.09
N ILE A 115 4.47 -14.23 11.50
CA ILE A 115 5.83 -13.91 11.94
C ILE A 115 6.22 -14.77 13.14
N MET A 116 5.35 -14.89 14.14
CA MET A 116 5.59 -15.72 15.33
C MET A 116 5.75 -17.19 14.99
N THR A 117 4.90 -17.71 14.09
CA THR A 117 4.96 -19.12 13.68
C THR A 117 6.30 -19.43 13.03
N ILE A 118 6.75 -18.59 12.10
CA ILE A 118 8.01 -18.78 11.40
C ILE A 118 9.22 -18.47 12.29
N ASP A 119 9.17 -17.46 13.17
CA ASP A 119 10.26 -17.20 14.11
C ASP A 119 10.43 -18.35 15.11
N ARG A 120 9.34 -19.05 15.47
CA ARG A 120 9.41 -20.27 16.28
C ARG A 120 10.02 -21.44 15.50
N LEU A 121 9.58 -21.66 14.26
CA LEU A 121 9.99 -22.80 13.45
C LEU A 121 11.41 -22.65 12.88
N LEU A 122 11.77 -21.44 12.46
CA LEU A 122 13.00 -21.13 11.72
C LEU A 122 13.91 -20.15 12.48
N GLY A 123 13.81 -20.06 13.81
CA GLY A 123 14.48 -19.02 14.60
C GLY A 123 16.01 -18.88 14.40
N LYS A 124 16.70 -19.95 13.98
CA LYS A 124 18.14 -19.95 13.68
C LYS A 124 18.50 -19.62 12.23
N GLN A 125 17.52 -19.54 11.33
CA GLN A 125 17.76 -19.31 9.91
C GLN A 125 18.02 -17.82 9.62
N LYS A 126 18.69 -17.58 8.48
CA LYS A 126 18.95 -16.24 7.96
C LYS A 126 17.64 -15.49 7.70
N LEU A 127 17.68 -14.16 7.82
CA LEU A 127 16.52 -13.30 7.69
C LEU A 127 15.86 -13.43 6.30
N ARG A 128 16.65 -13.64 5.23
CA ARG A 128 16.13 -13.89 3.87
C ARG A 128 15.22 -15.12 3.79
N VAL A 129 15.63 -16.20 4.44
CA VAL A 129 14.86 -17.47 4.43
C VAL A 129 13.57 -17.27 5.21
N LYS A 130 13.67 -16.62 6.38
CA LYS A 130 12.49 -16.29 7.19
C LYS A 130 11.53 -15.36 6.45
N TYR A 131 12.03 -14.38 5.71
CA TYR A 131 11.21 -13.48 4.89
C TYR A 131 10.29 -14.24 3.94
N PHE A 132 10.85 -15.13 3.11
CA PHE A 132 10.03 -15.92 2.19
C PHE A 132 9.12 -16.90 2.94
N ALA A 133 9.58 -17.46 4.06
CA ALA A 133 8.77 -18.33 4.89
C ALA A 133 7.58 -17.59 5.54
N TYR A 134 7.68 -16.30 5.86
CA TYR A 134 6.56 -15.49 6.37
C TYR A 134 5.42 -15.35 5.32
N LEU A 135 5.75 -15.40 4.02
CA LEU A 135 4.76 -15.25 2.95
C LEU A 135 3.79 -16.44 2.86
N ALA A 136 4.26 -17.66 3.14
CA ALA A 136 3.43 -18.86 3.01
C ALA A 136 2.21 -18.87 3.95
N PRO A 137 2.33 -18.71 5.28
CA PRO A 137 1.16 -18.62 6.15
C PRO A 137 0.35 -17.34 5.89
N MET A 138 0.97 -16.23 5.47
CA MET A 138 0.22 -15.04 5.09
C MET A 138 -0.66 -15.27 3.88
N LEU A 139 -0.18 -15.98 2.86
CA LEU A 139 -1.00 -16.35 1.71
C LEU A 139 -2.24 -17.14 2.11
N ILE A 140 -2.07 -18.11 3.03
CA ILE A 140 -3.19 -18.89 3.58
C ILE A 140 -4.16 -17.98 4.33
N PHE A 141 -3.67 -17.11 5.22
CA PHE A 141 -4.52 -16.19 5.97
C PHE A 141 -5.24 -15.20 5.07
N THR A 142 -4.60 -14.67 4.04
CA THR A 142 -5.21 -13.74 3.10
C THR A 142 -6.29 -14.41 2.28
N ILE A 143 -6.02 -15.57 1.67
CA ILE A 143 -7.03 -16.28 0.88
C ILE A 143 -8.22 -16.68 1.76
N ALA A 144 -7.98 -17.29 2.92
CA ALA A 144 -9.05 -17.70 3.83
C ALA A 144 -9.82 -16.48 4.37
N GLY A 145 -9.11 -15.41 4.72
CA GLY A 145 -9.71 -14.16 5.20
C GLY A 145 -10.60 -13.52 4.14
N GLU A 146 -10.11 -13.37 2.92
CA GLU A 146 -10.89 -12.82 1.80
C GLU A 146 -12.14 -13.67 1.49
N MET A 147 -12.02 -14.99 1.48
CA MET A 147 -13.18 -15.89 1.31
C MET A 147 -14.20 -15.70 2.43
N ILE A 148 -13.77 -15.60 3.69
CA ILE A 148 -14.67 -15.35 4.82
C ILE A 148 -15.34 -13.99 4.65
N LEU A 149 -14.57 -12.92 4.45
CA LEU A 149 -15.07 -11.54 4.34
C LEU A 149 -16.10 -11.37 3.22
N THR A 150 -15.85 -11.95 2.06
CA THR A 150 -16.77 -11.92 0.92
C THR A 150 -18.00 -12.78 1.17
N SER A 151 -17.86 -13.97 1.76
CA SER A 151 -18.98 -14.87 2.06
C SER A 151 -19.96 -14.30 3.10
N ILE A 152 -19.47 -13.53 4.08
CA ILE A 152 -20.31 -12.86 5.09
C ILE A 152 -20.84 -11.50 4.61
N GLY A 153 -20.44 -11.05 3.42
CA GLY A 153 -20.83 -9.77 2.83
C GLY A 153 -20.16 -8.54 3.45
N VAL A 154 -19.12 -8.69 4.26
CA VAL A 154 -18.38 -7.55 4.85
C VAL A 154 -17.48 -6.87 3.83
N ARG A 155 -17.09 -7.58 2.77
CA ARG A 155 -16.25 -7.03 1.70
C ARG A 155 -16.79 -7.42 0.33
N THR A 156 -16.78 -6.47 -0.59
CA THR A 156 -17.03 -6.70 -2.02
C THR A 156 -15.94 -6.04 -2.85
N TYR A 157 -15.78 -6.44 -4.11
CA TYR A 157 -14.79 -5.87 -5.02
C TYR A 157 -15.38 -4.70 -5.81
N ALA A 158 -14.55 -3.70 -6.10
CA ALA A 158 -14.94 -2.61 -6.98
C ALA A 158 -15.25 -3.12 -8.41
N PRO A 159 -16.13 -2.43 -9.18
CA PRO A 159 -16.49 -2.85 -10.54
C PRO A 159 -15.29 -3.07 -11.45
N GLU A 160 -14.23 -2.28 -11.30
CA GLU A 160 -13.02 -2.36 -12.12
C GLU A 160 -12.25 -3.65 -11.86
N VAL A 161 -12.14 -4.07 -10.60
CA VAL A 161 -11.54 -5.35 -10.21
C VAL A 161 -12.36 -6.51 -10.76
N ILE A 162 -13.70 -6.42 -10.70
CA ILE A 162 -14.59 -7.45 -11.24
C ILE A 162 -14.44 -7.55 -12.77
N SER A 163 -14.34 -6.41 -13.46
CA SER A 163 -14.28 -6.34 -14.92
C SER A 163 -12.95 -6.84 -15.50
N THR A 164 -11.87 -6.76 -14.72
CA THR A 164 -10.52 -7.20 -15.10
C THR A 164 -10.21 -8.62 -14.61
N SER A 165 -11.10 -9.24 -13.82
CA SER A 165 -10.88 -10.57 -13.27
C SER A 165 -10.90 -11.64 -14.35
N LEU A 166 -9.87 -12.48 -14.36
CA LEU A 166 -9.69 -13.64 -15.23
C LEU A 166 -10.56 -14.83 -14.82
N GLY A 167 -11.14 -14.81 -13.62
CA GLY A 167 -12.00 -15.87 -13.11
C GLY A 167 -12.15 -15.84 -11.59
N TRP A 168 -12.95 -16.77 -11.08
CA TRP A 168 -13.32 -16.82 -9.66
C TRP A 168 -12.87 -18.13 -9.02
N PHE A 169 -12.28 -18.03 -7.83
CA PHE A 169 -12.03 -19.14 -6.93
C PHE A 169 -12.99 -19.02 -5.74
N PHE A 170 -14.09 -19.78 -5.77
CA PHE A 170 -15.23 -19.60 -4.87
C PHE A 170 -15.81 -18.17 -4.94
N THR A 171 -15.63 -17.36 -3.89
CA THR A 171 -16.18 -16.00 -3.77
C THR A 171 -15.13 -14.91 -4.05
N ILE A 172 -13.90 -15.28 -4.38
CA ILE A 172 -12.79 -14.34 -4.58
C ILE A 172 -12.23 -14.43 -6.02
N PRO A 173 -11.73 -13.32 -6.59
CA PRO A 173 -11.07 -13.32 -7.89
C PRO A 173 -9.75 -14.08 -7.83
N VAL A 174 -9.37 -14.73 -8.94
CA VAL A 174 -8.10 -15.49 -9.05
C VAL A 174 -6.89 -14.56 -8.89
N GLU A 175 -7.06 -13.27 -9.15
CA GLU A 175 -6.04 -12.23 -8.98
C GLU A 175 -5.51 -12.16 -7.54
N VAL A 176 -6.32 -12.55 -6.54
CA VAL A 176 -5.90 -12.62 -5.13
C VAL A 176 -4.66 -13.51 -4.95
N PHE A 177 -4.47 -14.53 -5.79
CA PHE A 177 -3.31 -15.44 -5.68
C PHE A 177 -1.97 -14.78 -6.01
N TYR A 178 -1.93 -13.74 -6.85
CA TYR A 178 -0.71 -12.97 -7.08
C TYR A 178 -0.69 -11.65 -6.28
N TYR A 179 -1.85 -11.08 -5.98
CA TYR A 179 -1.96 -9.85 -5.19
C TYR A 179 -1.58 -10.08 -3.72
N ALA A 180 -2.10 -11.14 -3.09
CA ALA A 180 -1.84 -11.47 -1.69
C ALA A 180 -0.33 -11.65 -1.36
N PRO A 181 0.48 -12.39 -2.15
CA PRO A 181 1.91 -12.50 -1.87
C PRO A 181 2.66 -11.19 -2.12
N VAL A 182 2.26 -10.38 -3.12
CA VAL A 182 2.86 -9.06 -3.39
C VAL A 182 2.60 -8.10 -2.23
N PHE A 183 1.34 -7.99 -1.79
CA PHE A 183 0.96 -7.22 -0.61
C PHE A 183 1.74 -7.64 0.63
N SER A 184 1.72 -8.94 0.92
CA SER A 184 2.39 -9.49 2.11
C SER A 184 3.89 -9.23 2.07
N ALA A 185 4.51 -9.36 0.90
CA ALA A 185 5.92 -9.10 0.70
C ALA A 185 6.29 -7.64 1.00
N LEU A 186 5.50 -6.68 0.53
CA LEU A 186 5.71 -5.26 0.76
C LEU A 186 5.55 -4.90 2.24
N VAL A 187 4.47 -5.36 2.90
CA VAL A 187 4.21 -5.07 4.32
C VAL A 187 5.24 -5.74 5.24
N ILE A 188 5.60 -7.00 5.00
CA ILE A 188 6.62 -7.69 5.79
C ILE A 188 7.98 -6.99 5.64
N ALA A 189 8.35 -6.57 4.43
CA ALA A 189 9.60 -5.87 4.23
C ALA A 189 9.59 -4.50 4.92
N PHE A 190 8.47 -3.77 4.87
CA PHE A 190 8.25 -2.54 5.63
C PHE A 190 8.45 -2.77 7.13
N PHE A 191 7.77 -3.76 7.68
CA PHE A 191 7.85 -4.11 9.10
C PHE A 191 9.28 -4.45 9.53
N LEU A 192 9.93 -5.38 8.81
CA LEU A 192 11.28 -5.83 9.15
C LEU A 192 12.29 -4.69 9.05
N PHE A 193 12.21 -3.88 8.00
CA PHE A 193 13.08 -2.72 7.84
C PHE A 193 12.95 -1.73 8.99
N TRP A 194 11.73 -1.27 9.30
CA TRP A 194 11.52 -0.28 10.34
C TRP A 194 11.80 -0.83 11.74
N LYS A 195 11.57 -2.12 11.97
CA LYS A 195 11.99 -2.81 13.20
C LYS A 195 13.50 -2.73 13.38
N GLU A 196 14.28 -2.97 12.33
CA GLU A 196 15.75 -2.89 12.37
C GLU A 196 16.23 -1.45 12.59
N VAL A 197 15.64 -0.48 11.89
CA VAL A 197 15.93 0.95 12.09
C VAL A 197 15.67 1.37 13.53
N ALA A 198 14.51 1.00 14.06
CA ALA A 198 14.10 1.39 15.41
C ALA A 198 14.91 0.67 16.51
N ASN A 199 15.56 -0.45 16.21
CA ASN A 199 16.51 -1.11 17.10
C ASN A 199 17.93 -0.53 17.01
N GLY A 200 18.15 0.50 16.19
CA GLY A 200 19.43 1.20 16.09
C GLY A 200 20.54 0.33 15.50
N ARG A 201 20.21 -0.73 14.74
CA ARG A 201 21.24 -1.54 14.09
C ARG A 201 22.00 -0.66 13.08
N PRO A 202 23.34 -0.58 13.17
CA PRO A 202 24.12 0.28 12.28
C PRO A 202 24.01 -0.25 10.85
N PHE A 203 23.45 0.57 9.96
CA PHE A 203 23.40 0.29 8.53
C PHE A 203 24.76 0.61 7.93
N VAL A 204 25.55 -0.42 7.63
CA VAL A 204 26.79 -0.23 6.88
C VAL A 204 26.43 0.23 5.46
N PRO A 205 26.87 1.41 5.02
CA PRO A 205 26.62 1.85 3.66
C PRO A 205 27.20 0.85 2.66
N THR A 206 26.39 0.50 1.66
CA THR A 206 26.71 -0.51 0.65
C THR A 206 27.99 -0.11 -0.09
N LYS A 207 29.06 -0.90 -0.01
CA LYS A 207 30.36 -0.60 -0.66
C LYS A 207 30.25 -0.45 -2.18
N ARG A 208 29.24 -1.07 -2.81
CA ARG A 208 28.95 -0.99 -4.26
C ARG A 208 27.59 -0.35 -4.49
N ARG A 209 27.57 0.98 -4.62
CA ARG A 209 26.34 1.77 -4.83
C ARG A 209 25.66 1.44 -6.17
N PHE A 210 26.45 1.14 -7.21
CA PHE A 210 26.00 0.70 -8.54
C PHE A 210 26.14 -0.81 -8.70
N SER A 211 25.38 -1.58 -7.92
CA SER A 211 25.28 -3.03 -8.12
C SER A 211 24.06 -3.36 -8.97
N LEU A 212 24.21 -4.26 -9.96
CA LEU A 212 23.10 -4.85 -10.71
C LEU A 212 22.04 -5.43 -9.75
N GLN A 213 22.47 -5.96 -8.60
CA GLN A 213 21.59 -6.46 -7.56
C GLN A 213 20.66 -5.38 -7.00
N ASN A 214 21.18 -4.17 -6.72
CA ASN A 214 20.37 -3.06 -6.23
C ASN A 214 19.35 -2.65 -7.28
N PHE A 215 19.78 -2.57 -8.55
CA PHE A 215 18.92 -2.28 -9.68
C PHE A 215 17.77 -3.28 -9.80
N ILE A 216 18.05 -4.59 -9.71
CA ILE A 216 17.03 -5.65 -9.73
C ILE A 216 16.05 -5.50 -8.54
N VAL A 217 16.54 -5.21 -7.34
CA VAL A 217 15.67 -5.02 -6.17
C VAL A 217 14.73 -3.82 -6.35
N PHE A 218 15.23 -2.70 -6.88
CA PHE A 218 14.39 -1.56 -7.23
C PHE A 218 13.34 -1.95 -8.28
N PHE A 219 13.75 -2.62 -9.36
CA PHE A 219 12.85 -3.09 -10.40
C PHE A 219 11.73 -3.96 -9.82
N VAL A 220 12.06 -4.96 -9.01
CA VAL A 220 11.08 -5.84 -8.35
C VAL A 220 10.15 -5.06 -7.44
N GLY A 221 10.67 -4.13 -6.64
CA GLY A 221 9.84 -3.29 -5.75
C GLY A 221 8.84 -2.43 -6.52
N ILE A 222 9.24 -1.86 -7.66
CA ILE A 222 8.36 -1.07 -8.52
C ILE A 222 7.35 -1.95 -9.24
N VAL A 223 7.75 -3.09 -9.80
CA VAL A 223 6.81 -4.03 -10.42
C VAL A 223 5.79 -4.54 -9.41
N ALA A 224 6.21 -4.88 -8.19
CA ALA A 224 5.32 -5.28 -7.11
C ALA A 224 4.29 -4.17 -6.78
N TYR A 225 4.73 -2.92 -6.74
CA TYR A 225 3.81 -1.79 -6.60
C TYR A 225 2.87 -1.67 -7.80
N GLU A 226 3.37 -1.71 -9.03
CA GLU A 226 2.53 -1.55 -10.22
C GLU A 226 1.46 -2.65 -10.35
N LEU A 227 1.79 -3.90 -10.00
CA LEU A 227 0.83 -5.00 -9.92
C LEU A 227 -0.26 -4.75 -8.87
N LEU A 228 0.05 -4.00 -7.83
CA LEU A 228 -0.89 -3.66 -6.77
C LEU A 228 -1.90 -2.60 -7.22
N VAL A 229 -1.44 -1.64 -8.01
CA VAL A 229 -2.21 -0.44 -8.39
C VAL A 229 -2.92 -0.60 -9.73
N GLU A 230 -2.68 -1.70 -10.43
CA GLU A 230 -3.16 -1.98 -11.78
C GLU A 230 -4.67 -1.67 -11.96
N PRO A 231 -5.59 -2.13 -11.08
CA PRO A 231 -7.01 -1.86 -11.29
C PRO A 231 -7.43 -0.41 -10.96
N LEU A 232 -6.54 0.40 -10.37
CA LEU A 232 -6.85 1.77 -9.93
C LEU A 232 -6.68 2.81 -11.04
N ALA A 233 -5.83 2.54 -12.03
CA ALA A 233 -5.50 3.54 -13.03
C ALA A 233 -5.11 2.88 -14.35
N LEU A 234 -5.88 3.21 -15.39
CA LEU A 234 -5.63 2.81 -16.77
C LEU A 234 -4.47 3.62 -17.36
N ASN A 235 -3.46 2.92 -17.88
CA ASN A 235 -2.36 3.55 -18.60
C ASN A 235 -2.61 3.49 -20.09
N GLN A 236 -2.74 4.65 -20.70
CA GLN A 236 -3.14 4.80 -22.09
C GLN A 236 -2.03 5.51 -22.88
N HIS A 237 -2.14 5.46 -24.20
CA HIS A 237 -1.25 6.17 -25.14
C HIS A 237 0.24 5.80 -25.09
N PHE A 238 0.64 4.80 -24.32
CA PHE A 238 1.97 4.22 -24.44
C PHE A 238 2.08 3.39 -25.72
N PRO A 239 3.30 3.22 -26.29
CA PRO A 239 3.50 2.31 -27.40
C PRO A 239 3.04 0.89 -27.03
N ALA A 240 2.32 0.24 -27.93
CA ALA A 240 1.69 -1.07 -27.68
C ALA A 240 2.70 -2.15 -27.21
N TRP A 241 3.94 -2.12 -27.70
CA TRP A 241 5.00 -3.04 -27.29
C TRP A 241 5.45 -2.88 -25.83
N SER A 242 5.12 -1.76 -25.20
CA SER A 242 5.57 -1.46 -23.84
C SER A 242 4.69 -2.08 -22.75
N TYR A 243 3.49 -2.52 -23.09
CA TYR A 243 2.57 -3.15 -22.14
C TYR A 243 3.01 -4.59 -21.86
N VAL A 244 3.27 -4.89 -20.59
CA VAL A 244 3.79 -6.21 -20.15
C VAL A 244 2.73 -7.08 -19.47
N TYR A 245 1.77 -6.46 -18.80
CA TYR A 245 0.64 -7.13 -18.14
C TYR A 245 -0.53 -6.17 -18.10
N LEU A 246 -1.65 -6.52 -18.72
CA LEU A 246 -2.81 -5.64 -18.87
C LEU A 246 -2.39 -4.23 -19.33
N ASP A 247 -2.53 -3.23 -18.48
CA ASP A 247 -2.19 -1.84 -18.76
C ASP A 247 -0.84 -1.40 -18.12
N ILE A 248 -0.08 -2.30 -17.52
CA ILE A 248 1.23 -1.98 -16.93
C ILE A 248 2.26 -1.78 -18.04
N SER A 249 2.80 -0.56 -18.15
CA SER A 249 3.85 -0.23 -19.13
C SER A 249 5.26 -0.35 -18.53
N ILE A 250 6.14 -1.06 -19.24
CA ILE A 250 7.58 -1.15 -18.90
C ILE A 250 8.27 0.22 -18.96
N ILE A 251 7.82 1.13 -19.82
CA ILE A 251 8.38 2.49 -19.90
C ILE A 251 8.13 3.21 -18.59
N ARG A 252 6.90 3.17 -18.07
CA ARG A 252 6.55 3.78 -16.77
C ARG A 252 7.36 3.16 -15.64
N ILE A 253 7.44 1.83 -15.57
CA ILE A 253 8.26 1.12 -14.57
C ILE A 253 9.71 1.62 -14.59
N LEU A 254 10.31 1.72 -15.78
CA LEU A 254 11.69 2.17 -15.93
C LEU A 254 11.88 3.64 -15.51
N VAL A 255 10.94 4.53 -15.84
CA VAL A 255 10.99 5.94 -15.42
C VAL A 255 10.88 6.07 -13.90
N TRP A 256 9.93 5.37 -13.27
CA TRP A 256 9.77 5.35 -11.80
C TRP A 256 10.99 4.81 -11.09
N MET A 257 11.50 3.67 -11.57
CA MET A 257 12.73 3.09 -11.07
C MET A 257 13.90 4.07 -11.20
N LEU A 258 14.09 4.71 -12.35
CA LEU A 258 15.18 5.66 -12.58
C LEU A 258 15.10 6.85 -11.62
N ILE A 259 13.92 7.46 -11.46
CA ILE A 259 13.72 8.61 -10.57
C ILE A 259 14.06 8.25 -9.12
N ILE A 260 13.51 7.14 -8.62
CA ILE A 260 13.72 6.73 -7.23
C ILE A 260 15.17 6.31 -7.00
N TRP A 261 15.75 5.56 -7.94
CA TRP A 261 17.14 5.14 -7.86
C TRP A 261 18.12 6.31 -7.89
N LEU A 262 17.94 7.28 -8.81
CA LEU A 262 18.77 8.48 -8.87
C LEU A 262 18.59 9.37 -7.63
N SER A 263 17.36 9.48 -7.11
CA SER A 263 17.07 10.25 -5.88
C SER A 263 17.78 9.66 -4.67
N THR A 264 17.68 8.34 -4.47
CA THR A 264 18.36 7.65 -3.36
C THR A 264 19.87 7.72 -3.51
N TRP A 265 20.40 7.55 -4.73
CA TRP A 265 21.83 7.68 -5.02
C TRP A 265 22.37 9.09 -4.72
N THR A 266 21.67 10.13 -5.18
CA THR A 266 22.07 11.52 -4.98
C THR A 266 22.10 11.87 -3.50
N LEU A 267 21.09 11.46 -2.74
CA LEU A 267 21.04 11.69 -1.30
C LEU A 267 22.07 10.85 -0.54
N ASP A 268 22.34 9.62 -0.96
CA ASP A 268 23.45 8.82 -0.42
C ASP A 268 24.83 9.46 -0.65
N PHE A 269 24.97 10.30 -1.67
CA PHE A 269 26.17 11.09 -1.90
C PHE A 269 26.20 12.34 -1.01
N LEU A 270 25.13 13.15 -1.02
CA LEU A 270 25.09 14.46 -0.37
C LEU A 270 24.98 14.39 1.17
N VAL A 271 24.16 13.48 1.70
CA VAL A 271 23.78 13.45 3.13
C VAL A 271 24.16 12.13 3.79
N HIS A 272 25.31 11.56 3.42
CA HIS A 272 25.76 10.25 3.91
C HIS A 272 25.96 10.19 5.44
N SER A 273 26.28 11.32 6.08
CA SER A 273 26.50 11.45 7.53
C SER A 273 25.21 11.60 8.34
N VAL A 274 24.09 11.88 7.69
CA VAL A 274 22.80 12.04 8.35
C VAL A 274 22.29 10.66 8.81
N ASN A 275 21.65 10.61 9.98
CA ASN A 275 21.02 9.38 10.47
C ASN A 275 20.07 8.82 9.40
N TYR A 276 20.12 7.50 9.24
CA TYR A 276 19.33 6.75 8.29
C TYR A 276 17.83 7.11 8.29
N PHE A 277 17.21 7.37 9.46
CA PHE A 277 15.82 7.82 9.55
C PHE A 277 15.56 9.07 8.70
N TRP A 278 16.33 10.14 8.94
CA TRP A 278 16.18 11.40 8.23
C TRP A 278 16.56 11.27 6.76
N ARG A 279 17.56 10.45 6.45
CA ARG A 279 17.93 10.14 5.07
C ARG A 279 16.78 9.45 4.32
N PHE A 280 16.05 8.55 4.98
CA PHE A 280 14.86 7.92 4.42
C PHE A 280 13.73 8.90 4.15
N ILE A 281 13.48 9.84 5.07
CA ILE A 281 12.53 10.94 4.85
C ILE A 281 12.96 11.79 3.65
N LEU A 282 14.25 12.11 3.52
CA LEU A 282 14.76 12.84 2.35
C LEU A 282 14.57 12.05 1.05
N TYR A 283 14.77 10.72 1.05
CA TYR A 283 14.50 9.89 -0.12
C TYR A 283 13.04 9.99 -0.56
N ILE A 284 12.10 9.89 0.39
CA ILE A 284 10.67 10.03 0.12
C ILE A 284 10.40 11.42 -0.42
N SER A 285 10.84 12.49 0.26
CA SER A 285 10.54 13.86 -0.14
C SER A 285 11.06 14.20 -1.54
N LEU A 286 12.33 13.86 -1.84
CA LEU A 286 12.93 14.14 -3.15
C LEU A 286 12.25 13.32 -4.25
N SER A 287 12.04 12.02 -4.03
CA SER A 287 11.40 11.15 -5.01
C SER A 287 9.95 11.57 -5.24
N SER A 288 9.21 11.91 -4.18
CA SER A 288 7.81 12.35 -4.27
C SER A 288 7.69 13.64 -5.05
N LEU A 289 8.59 14.61 -4.82
CA LEU A 289 8.60 15.88 -5.53
C LEU A 289 8.71 15.67 -7.04
N ILE A 290 9.62 14.79 -7.48
CA ILE A 290 9.84 14.53 -8.92
C ILE A 290 8.71 13.67 -9.49
N LEU A 291 8.34 12.58 -8.82
CA LEU A 291 7.28 11.67 -9.26
C LEU A 291 5.95 12.40 -9.38
N TYR A 292 5.64 13.31 -8.46
CA TYR A 292 4.44 14.12 -8.54
C TYR A 292 4.37 14.96 -9.81
N GLN A 293 5.48 15.56 -10.25
CA GLN A 293 5.50 16.34 -11.49
C GLN A 293 5.27 15.45 -12.71
N VAL A 294 5.90 14.26 -12.74
CA VAL A 294 5.76 13.33 -13.87
C VAL A 294 4.37 12.70 -13.90
N GLU A 295 3.84 12.25 -12.77
CA GLU A 295 2.47 11.73 -12.64
C GLU A 295 1.47 12.82 -13.03
N SER A 296 1.73 14.06 -12.61
CA SER A 296 0.88 15.18 -12.99
C SER A 296 0.83 15.39 -14.50
N TRP A 297 2.00 15.40 -15.13
CA TRP A 297 2.10 15.49 -16.58
C TRP A 297 1.39 14.32 -17.28
N MET A 298 1.51 13.09 -16.76
CA MET A 298 0.85 11.92 -17.33
C MET A 298 -0.68 12.01 -17.25
N ILE A 299 -1.22 12.48 -16.14
CA ILE A 299 -2.67 12.68 -15.95
C ILE A 299 -3.19 13.77 -16.89
N THR A 300 -2.51 14.93 -16.94
CA THR A 300 -2.93 16.03 -17.84
C THR A 300 -2.92 15.62 -19.32
N ASN A 301 -1.99 14.75 -19.72
CA ASN A 301 -1.87 14.25 -21.09
C ASN A 301 -2.61 12.92 -21.33
N GLN A 302 -3.47 12.49 -20.41
CA GLN A 302 -4.27 11.25 -20.51
C GLN A 302 -3.45 9.95 -20.63
N TYR A 303 -2.15 9.97 -20.34
CA TYR A 303 -1.34 8.75 -20.25
C TYR A 303 -1.70 7.90 -19.02
N ARG A 304 -2.28 8.53 -18.00
CA ARG A 304 -2.80 7.85 -16.82
C ARG A 304 -4.19 8.38 -16.47
N VAL A 305 -5.16 7.48 -16.45
CA VAL A 305 -6.56 7.79 -16.18
C VAL A 305 -7.01 6.94 -15.00
N TYR A 306 -7.38 7.58 -13.89
CA TYR A 306 -7.89 6.86 -12.72
C TYR A 306 -9.30 6.32 -12.97
N SER A 307 -9.61 5.19 -12.35
CA SER A 307 -10.93 4.58 -12.43
C SER A 307 -12.02 5.42 -11.77
N GLU A 308 -13.28 5.12 -12.09
CA GLU A 308 -14.42 5.85 -11.54
C GLU A 308 -14.50 5.68 -10.02
N SER A 309 -14.30 4.47 -9.49
CA SER A 309 -14.27 4.24 -8.04
C SER A 309 -13.16 5.01 -7.32
N VAL A 310 -12.01 5.21 -7.96
CA VAL A 310 -10.93 6.06 -7.39
C VAL A 310 -11.35 7.52 -7.37
N VAL A 311 -11.88 8.02 -8.48
CA VAL A 311 -12.30 9.42 -8.62
C VAL A 311 -13.43 9.77 -7.66
N GLN A 312 -14.38 8.86 -7.43
CA GLN A 312 -15.47 9.02 -6.47
C GLN A 312 -14.97 9.13 -5.01
N ASN A 313 -13.80 8.57 -4.71
CA ASN A 313 -13.18 8.67 -3.39
C ASN A 313 -12.37 9.94 -3.18
N PHE A 314 -12.20 10.78 -4.20
CA PHE A 314 -11.54 12.07 -4.03
C PHE A 314 -12.45 13.06 -3.31
N THR A 315 -11.86 13.85 -2.41
CA THR A 315 -12.54 14.90 -1.64
C THR A 315 -12.95 16.10 -2.51
N GLY A 316 -12.51 16.15 -3.76
CA GLY A 316 -12.70 17.27 -4.68
C GLY A 316 -11.68 18.40 -4.50
N PHE A 317 -10.79 18.32 -3.50
CA PHE A 317 -9.69 19.27 -3.36
C PHE A 317 -8.59 18.97 -4.39
N VAL A 318 -8.13 20.02 -5.07
CA VAL A 318 -7.04 19.94 -6.03
C VAL A 318 -5.85 20.76 -5.57
N THR A 319 -4.66 20.36 -5.97
CA THR A 319 -3.44 21.13 -5.70
C THR A 319 -3.44 22.44 -6.50
N PRO A 320 -2.94 23.54 -5.92
CA PRO A 320 -3.02 24.86 -6.56
C PRO A 320 -2.18 24.98 -7.83
N PHE A 321 -1.12 24.17 -7.98
CA PHE A 321 -0.15 24.31 -9.06
C PHE A 321 -0.43 23.43 -10.28
N SER A 322 -0.95 22.21 -10.10
CA SER A 322 -1.23 21.30 -11.22
C SER A 322 -2.71 21.02 -11.42
N GLY A 323 -3.59 21.41 -10.48
CA GLY A 323 -5.02 21.13 -10.57
C GLY A 323 -5.37 19.66 -10.38
N ILE A 324 -4.46 18.87 -9.81
CA ILE A 324 -4.62 17.43 -9.60
C ILE A 324 -5.16 17.15 -8.19
N PRO A 325 -6.03 16.13 -8.02
CA PRO A 325 -6.54 15.72 -6.71
C PRO A 325 -5.45 15.61 -5.64
N ILE A 326 -5.72 16.17 -4.46
CA ILE A 326 -4.77 16.19 -3.34
C ILE A 326 -4.44 14.76 -2.85
N GLU A 327 -5.35 13.82 -3.02
CA GLU A 327 -5.19 12.41 -2.68
C GLU A 327 -4.03 11.79 -3.45
N ILE A 328 -3.82 12.18 -4.72
CA ILE A 328 -2.69 11.69 -5.53
C ILE A 328 -1.38 12.24 -4.97
N ALA A 329 -1.35 13.53 -4.60
CA ALA A 329 -0.18 14.16 -4.00
C ALA A 329 0.19 13.51 -2.64
N ILE A 330 -0.81 13.05 -1.88
CA ILE A 330 -0.63 12.36 -0.59
C ILE A 330 -0.28 10.87 -0.80
N ALA A 331 -0.88 10.21 -1.78
CA ALA A 331 -0.65 8.80 -2.08
C ALA A 331 0.80 8.55 -2.50
N ILE A 332 1.43 9.51 -3.19
CA ILE A 332 2.81 9.39 -3.67
C ILE A 332 3.84 9.08 -2.57
N PRO A 333 4.00 9.93 -1.54
CA PRO A 333 4.95 9.67 -0.46
C PRO A 333 4.60 8.40 0.33
N LEU A 334 3.32 8.04 0.42
CA LEU A 334 2.86 6.85 1.12
C LEU A 334 3.26 5.56 0.41
N TYR A 335 3.04 5.44 -0.91
CA TYR A 335 3.53 4.27 -1.64
C TYR A 335 5.06 4.21 -1.64
N LEU A 336 5.72 5.37 -1.78
CA LEU A 336 7.17 5.43 -1.73
C LEU A 336 7.69 4.93 -0.40
N MET A 337 6.99 5.18 0.70
CA MET A 337 7.37 4.65 2.01
C MET A 337 7.41 3.12 1.99
N ILE A 338 6.41 2.46 1.41
CA ILE A 338 6.35 1.00 1.31
C ILE A 338 7.44 0.48 0.35
N VAL A 339 7.53 1.03 -0.86
CA VAL A 339 8.48 0.58 -1.88
C VAL A 339 9.93 0.80 -1.44
N LEU A 340 10.25 1.97 -0.89
CA LEU A 340 11.61 2.26 -0.41
C LEU A 340 11.95 1.40 0.81
N SER A 341 11.01 1.10 1.70
CA SER A 341 11.26 0.15 2.79
C SER A 341 11.53 -1.26 2.27
N PHE A 342 10.79 -1.71 1.26
CA PHE A 342 11.06 -3.00 0.59
C PHE A 342 12.46 -3.03 -0.02
N VAL A 343 12.83 -2.01 -0.78
CA VAL A 343 14.15 -1.92 -1.41
C VAL A 343 15.24 -1.84 -0.35
N ALA A 344 15.06 -1.02 0.67
CA ALA A 344 16.04 -0.85 1.74
C ALA A 344 16.22 -2.14 2.57
N PHE A 345 15.14 -2.85 2.87
CA PHE A 345 15.18 -4.16 3.52
C PHE A 345 16.05 -5.15 2.73
N TRP A 346 15.77 -5.29 1.44
CA TRP A 346 16.48 -6.23 0.59
C TRP A 346 17.93 -5.85 0.36
N ARG A 347 18.23 -4.56 0.13
CA ARG A 347 19.62 -4.07 0.06
C ARG A 347 20.38 -4.39 1.35
N MET A 348 19.79 -4.07 2.51
CA MET A 348 20.41 -4.36 3.82
C MET A 348 20.68 -5.86 3.97
N THR A 349 19.71 -6.69 3.62
CA THR A 349 19.81 -8.12 3.87
C THR A 349 20.79 -8.76 2.89
N LEU A 350 20.80 -8.32 1.62
CA LEU A 350 21.69 -8.79 0.56
C LEU A 350 23.15 -8.41 0.79
N ASP A 351 23.43 -7.17 1.18
CA ASP A 351 24.80 -6.67 1.36
C ASP A 351 25.43 -7.09 2.70
N ASN A 352 24.63 -7.27 3.76
CA ASN A 352 25.13 -7.63 5.09
C ASN A 352 25.04 -9.13 5.42
N ASN A 353 24.60 -9.97 4.47
CA ASN A 353 24.45 -11.41 4.66
C ASN A 353 23.59 -11.83 5.88
N LEU A 354 22.57 -11.02 6.19
CA LEU A 354 21.63 -11.23 7.29
C LEU A 354 20.63 -12.37 7.05
#